data_AF-A0A8X6SKH5-F1
#
_entry.id   AF-A0A8X6SKH5-F1
#
_cell.length_a   1.000
_cell.length_b   1.000
_cell.length_c   1.000
_cell.angle_alpha   90.00
_cell.angle_beta   90.00
_cell.angle_gamma   90.00
#
_symmetry.space_group_name_H-M   'P 1'
#
loop_
_entity.id
_entity.type
_entity.pdbx_description
1 polymer ?
#
loop_
_entity_poly.entity_id
_entity_poly.type
_entity_poly.pdbx_seq_one_letter_code
_entity_poly.pdbx_strand_id
1 'polypeptide(L)'
;MAIGKHFNLGESTVRAIKKNEATIRKSAISGTKLSTKFASYIRDVLLERTERAIGIWIEEQVQRRIPVSGYLIQEKALQFYKSMKQSEPSTSTSQAGKEFSASKGWLTGFLKRNALHNIKVTGESATADEGAAKIFPEELAKIIEDGDYSADQVFNADETGLYWKKLPNRTYITKNCKWT
;
A
#
# COMPACT_ATOMS: atom_id res chain seq x y z
N MET A 1 19.03 33.83 24.65
CA MET A 1 20.18 32.90 24.68
C MET A 1 19.94 31.60 25.47
N ALA A 2 18.83 31.40 26.20
CA ALA A 2 18.65 30.20 27.05
C ALA A 2 18.15 28.93 26.32
N ILE A 3 17.24 29.07 25.34
CA ILE A 3 16.55 27.93 24.71
C ILE A 3 17.50 27.07 23.85
N GLY A 4 18.43 27.67 23.09
CA GLY A 4 19.37 26.91 22.23
C GLY A 4 20.28 25.97 23.02
N LYS A 5 20.81 26.44 24.17
CA LYS A 5 21.68 25.63 25.03
C LYS A 5 20.95 24.44 25.66
N HIS A 6 19.68 24.61 26.04
CA HIS A 6 18.86 23.54 26.62
C HIS A 6 18.63 22.37 25.64
N PHE A 7 18.47 22.65 24.36
CA PHE A 7 18.28 21.63 23.31
C PHE A 7 19.56 21.25 22.58
N ASN A 8 20.73 21.74 23.04
CA ASN A 8 22.03 21.56 22.37
C ASN A 8 22.01 21.98 20.88
N LEU A 9 21.32 23.09 20.58
CA LEU A 9 21.16 23.64 19.23
C LEU A 9 22.00 24.91 19.04
N GLY A 10 22.66 25.01 17.88
CA GLY A 10 23.39 26.21 17.47
C GLY A 10 22.45 27.41 17.26
N GLU A 11 22.94 28.62 17.52
CA GLU A 11 22.13 29.84 17.40
C GLU A 11 21.59 30.06 15.98
N SER A 12 22.39 29.71 14.96
CA SER A 12 21.98 29.74 13.55
C SER A 12 20.76 28.82 13.29
N THR A 13 20.73 27.63 13.89
CA THR A 13 19.61 26.69 13.80
C THR A 13 18.35 27.26 14.46
N VAL A 14 18.48 27.85 15.66
CA VAL A 14 17.35 28.47 16.37
C VAL A 14 16.74 29.61 15.54
N ARG A 15 17.58 30.46 14.94
CA ARG A 15 17.12 31.54 14.05
C ARG A 15 16.42 30.99 12.80
N ALA A 16 16.95 29.92 12.20
CA ALA A 16 16.32 29.29 11.03
C ALA A 16 14.95 28.67 11.37
N ILE A 17 14.81 28.00 12.52
CA ILE A 17 13.53 27.45 12.98
C ILE A 17 12.52 28.57 13.19
N LYS A 18 12.92 29.66 13.87
CA LYS A 18 12.05 30.83 14.08
C LYS A 18 11.62 31.47 12.76
N LYS A 19 12.54 31.59 11.78
CA LYS A 19 12.25 32.13 10.45
C LYS A 19 11.23 31.28 9.68
N ASN A 20 11.27 29.95 9.83
CA ASN A 20 10.41 29.01 9.10
C ASN A 20 9.18 28.54 9.90
N GLU A 21 8.91 29.15 11.06
CA GLU A 21 7.90 28.69 12.02
C GLU A 21 6.52 28.48 11.39
N ALA A 22 6.01 29.44 10.62
CA ALA A 22 4.69 29.36 10.00
C ALA A 22 4.54 28.16 9.07
N THR A 23 5.59 27.86 8.30
CA THR A 23 5.62 26.74 7.36
C THR A 23 5.74 25.40 8.10
N ILE A 24 6.54 25.35 9.16
CA ILE A 24 6.66 24.16 10.03
C ILE A 24 5.30 23.84 10.68
N ARG A 25 4.59 24.85 11.20
CA ARG A 25 3.25 24.66 11.78
C ARG A 25 2.23 24.17 10.75
N LYS A 26 2.20 24.74 9.54
CA LYS A 26 1.30 24.29 8.45
C LYS A 26 1.52 22.82 8.07
N SER A 27 2.78 22.39 7.96
CA SER A 27 3.12 20.99 7.67
C SER A 27 2.76 20.07 8.84
N ALA A 28 2.99 20.48 10.09
CA ALA A 28 2.64 19.68 11.27
C ALA A 28 1.13 19.42 11.39
N ILE A 29 0.29 20.38 11.03
CA ILE A 29 -1.18 20.24 11.03
C ILE A 29 -1.66 19.31 9.92
N SER A 30 -1.04 19.39 8.75
CA SER A 30 -1.43 18.63 7.55
C SER A 30 -1.00 17.15 7.61
N GLY A 31 0.09 16.86 8.34
CA GLY A 31 0.62 15.52 8.56
C GLY A 31 -0.17 14.67 9.56
N THR A 32 -0.14 13.34 9.41
CA THR A 32 -0.67 12.39 10.41
C THR A 32 0.24 12.30 11.64
N LYS A 33 -0.27 11.81 12.78
CA LYS A 33 0.51 11.61 14.03
C LYS A 33 1.76 10.72 13.83
N LEU A 34 1.71 9.78 12.88
CA LEU A 34 2.86 8.95 12.50
C LEU A 34 3.79 9.72 11.55
N SER A 35 3.26 10.45 10.57
CA SER A 35 4.06 11.26 9.65
C SER A 35 4.90 12.32 10.38
N THR A 36 4.31 13.03 11.35
CA THR A 36 4.98 14.08 12.14
C THR A 36 6.15 13.57 12.97
N LYS A 37 6.11 12.31 13.46
CA LYS A 37 7.24 11.67 14.17
C LYS A 37 8.46 11.42 13.28
N PHE A 38 8.25 11.26 11.98
CA PHE A 38 9.31 10.97 11.01
C PHE A 38 9.64 12.17 10.12
N ALA A 39 9.02 13.33 10.34
CA ALA A 39 9.23 14.51 9.53
C ALA A 39 10.50 15.26 9.98
N SER A 40 11.61 15.03 9.27
CA SER A 40 12.84 15.82 9.41
C SER A 40 12.92 17.03 8.46
N TYR A 41 11.91 17.20 7.60
CA TYR A 41 11.81 18.29 6.61
C TYR A 41 10.35 18.70 6.43
N ILE A 42 10.15 19.98 6.09
CA ILE A 42 8.85 20.53 5.70
C ILE A 42 8.39 19.81 4.43
N ARG A 43 7.25 19.14 4.50
CA ARG A 43 6.69 18.44 3.34
C ARG A 43 5.80 19.39 2.54
N ASP A 44 5.77 19.16 1.23
CA ASP A 44 4.84 19.84 0.33
C ASP A 44 3.40 19.43 0.70
N VAL A 45 2.54 20.42 0.93
CA VAL A 45 1.11 20.24 1.25
C VAL A 45 0.40 19.43 0.15
N LEU A 46 0.78 19.64 -1.12
CA LEU A 46 0.21 18.89 -2.24
C LEU A 46 0.56 17.40 -2.16
N LEU A 47 1.81 17.10 -1.80
CA LEU A 47 2.27 15.72 -1.64
C LEU A 47 1.58 15.04 -0.46
N GLU A 48 1.38 15.75 0.65
CA GLU A 48 0.65 15.20 1.81
C GLU A 48 -0.82 14.90 1.49
N ARG A 49 -1.50 15.78 0.75
CA ARG A 49 -2.86 15.53 0.27
C ARG A 49 -2.91 14.32 -0.66
N THR A 50 -1.93 14.20 -1.55
CA THR A 50 -1.79 13.06 -2.46
C THR A 50 -1.58 11.76 -1.68
N GLU A 51 -0.64 11.73 -0.72
CA GLU A 51 -0.38 10.57 0.14
C GLU A 51 -1.63 10.13 0.92
N ARG A 52 -2.42 11.09 1.42
CA ARG A 52 -3.68 10.81 2.12
C ARG A 52 -4.72 10.15 1.20
N ALA A 53 -4.88 10.65 -0.02
CA ALA A 53 -5.81 10.06 -0.99
C ALA A 53 -5.40 8.65 -1.40
N ILE A 54 -4.09 8.39 -1.56
CA ILE A 54 -3.57 7.04 -1.83
C ILE A 54 -3.89 6.10 -0.65
N GLY A 55 -3.74 6.56 0.59
CA GLY A 55 -4.09 5.77 1.78
C GLY A 55 -5.54 5.30 1.76
N ILE A 56 -6.48 6.23 1.53
CA ILE A 56 -7.93 5.93 1.42
C ILE A 56 -8.20 4.95 0.28
N TRP A 57 -7.58 5.17 -0.89
CA TRP A 57 -7.74 4.28 -2.03
C TRP A 57 -7.23 2.86 -1.74
N ILE A 58 -6.08 2.69 -1.07
CA ILE A 58 -5.57 1.37 -0.67
C ILE A 58 -6.56 0.68 0.26
N GLU A 59 -7.11 1.39 1.25
CA GLU A 59 -8.12 0.84 2.17
C GLU A 59 -9.37 0.35 1.42
N GLU A 60 -9.84 1.12 0.42
CA GLU A 60 -10.96 0.72 -0.44
C GLU A 60 -10.64 -0.56 -1.24
N GLN A 61 -9.44 -0.67 -1.81
CA GLN A 61 -9.06 -1.89 -2.56
C GLN A 61 -9.00 -3.12 -1.65
N VAL A 62 -8.51 -2.95 -0.42
CA VAL A 62 -8.48 -4.01 0.59
C VAL A 62 -9.89 -4.46 0.94
N GLN A 63 -10.84 -3.54 1.13
CA GLN A 63 -12.26 -3.86 1.35
C GLN A 63 -12.88 -4.63 0.18
N ARG A 64 -12.52 -4.27 -1.06
CA ARG A 64 -12.97 -4.96 -2.28
C ARG A 64 -12.26 -6.29 -2.53
N ARG A 65 -11.32 -6.70 -1.66
CA ARG A 65 -10.47 -7.90 -1.81
C ARG A 65 -9.63 -7.89 -3.10
N ILE A 66 -9.27 -6.69 -3.58
CA ILE A 66 -8.41 -6.53 -4.77
C ILE A 66 -6.97 -6.30 -4.31
N PRO A 67 -6.04 -7.22 -4.66
CA PRO A 67 -4.63 -7.05 -4.30
C PRO A 67 -4.00 -5.84 -5.00
N VAL A 68 -3.27 -5.02 -4.25
CA VAL A 68 -2.60 -3.83 -4.75
C VAL A 68 -1.09 -4.02 -4.77
N SER A 69 -0.49 -3.92 -5.95
CA SER A 69 0.97 -4.01 -6.12
C SER A 69 1.65 -2.66 -5.84
N GLY A 70 2.95 -2.71 -5.55
CA GLY A 70 3.73 -1.48 -5.34
C GLY A 70 3.78 -0.60 -6.59
N TYR A 71 3.84 -1.22 -7.77
CA TYR A 71 3.76 -0.53 -9.06
C TYR A 71 2.44 0.22 -9.21
N LEU A 72 1.30 -0.42 -8.88
CA LEU A 72 -0.01 0.21 -8.97
C LEU A 72 -0.14 1.39 -8.00
N ILE A 73 0.46 1.30 -6.81
CA ILE A 73 0.53 2.43 -5.86
C ILE A 73 1.31 3.60 -6.47
N GLN A 74 2.46 3.34 -7.12
CA GLN A 74 3.25 4.38 -7.76
C GLN A 74 2.50 5.06 -8.90
N GLU A 75 1.83 4.28 -9.74
CA GLU A 75 1.02 4.79 -10.84
C GLU A 75 -0.15 5.65 -10.34
N LYS A 76 -0.90 5.14 -9.34
CA LYS A 76 -1.97 5.91 -8.70
C LYS A 76 -1.49 7.18 -8.02
N ALA A 77 -0.30 7.15 -7.43
CA ALA A 77 0.31 8.33 -6.84
C ALA A 77 0.57 9.42 -7.88
N LEU A 78 1.10 9.05 -9.04
CA LEU A 78 1.32 9.99 -10.14
C LEU A 78 -0.01 10.54 -10.68
N GLN A 79 -1.03 9.69 -10.81
CA GLN A 79 -2.36 10.10 -11.27
C GLN A 79 -2.99 11.14 -10.33
N PHE A 80 -3.03 10.85 -9.02
CA PHE A 80 -3.58 11.77 -8.03
C PHE A 80 -2.78 13.06 -7.91
N TYR A 81 -1.45 12.97 -7.96
CA TYR A 81 -0.60 14.16 -7.92
C TYR A 81 -0.88 15.09 -9.10
N LYS A 82 -0.96 14.55 -10.33
CA LYS A 82 -1.29 15.34 -11.53
C LYS A 82 -2.67 15.99 -11.43
N SER A 83 -3.67 15.23 -11.00
CA SER A 83 -5.05 15.74 -10.85
C SER A 83 -5.13 16.86 -9.80
N MET A 84 -4.52 16.68 -8.63
CA MET A 84 -4.52 17.71 -7.58
C MET A 84 -3.71 18.95 -7.97
N LYS A 85 -2.60 18.78 -8.68
CA LYS A 85 -1.79 19.88 -9.20
C LYS A 85 -2.56 20.75 -10.20
N GLN A 86 -3.39 20.13 -11.04
CA GLN A 86 -4.26 20.85 -11.99
C GLN A 86 -5.37 21.65 -11.30
N SER A 87 -5.90 21.15 -10.18
CA SER A 87 -6.97 21.84 -9.44
C SER A 87 -6.49 23.05 -8.63
N GLU A 88 -5.21 23.12 -8.26
CA GLU A 88 -4.67 24.12 -7.31
C GLU A 88 -3.26 24.61 -7.72
N PRO A 89 -3.14 25.39 -8.82
CA PRO A 89 -1.84 25.89 -9.30
C PRO A 89 -1.16 26.87 -8.33
N SER A 90 -1.90 27.44 -7.36
CA SER A 90 -1.43 28.51 -6.46
C SER A 90 -0.84 28.03 -5.14
N THR A 91 -1.00 26.73 -4.78
CA THR A 91 -0.58 26.19 -3.47
C THR A 91 0.77 25.45 -3.53
N SER A 92 1.31 25.21 -4.72
CA SER A 92 2.60 24.56 -4.89
C SER A 92 3.75 25.46 -4.39
N THR A 93 4.19 25.22 -3.16
CA THR A 93 5.53 25.59 -2.68
C THR A 93 6.56 24.62 -3.25
N SER A 94 6.36 24.14 -4.48
CA SER A 94 7.37 23.35 -5.16
C SER A 94 8.53 24.29 -5.45
N GLN A 95 9.68 24.07 -4.80
CA GLN A 95 10.95 24.59 -5.29
C GLN A 95 10.98 24.38 -6.80
N ALA A 96 11.05 25.47 -7.56
CA ALA A 96 11.00 25.48 -9.01
C ALA A 96 11.93 24.38 -9.56
N GLY A 97 11.36 23.33 -10.16
CA GLY A 97 12.11 22.32 -10.93
C GLY A 97 12.02 20.86 -10.48
N LYS A 98 11.43 20.50 -9.33
CA LYS A 98 11.31 19.07 -8.94
C LYS A 98 9.87 18.55 -9.08
N GLU A 99 9.62 17.79 -10.15
CA GLU A 99 8.37 17.04 -10.33
C GLU A 99 8.35 15.77 -9.47
N PHE A 100 7.17 15.42 -8.95
CA PHE A 100 6.98 14.19 -8.20
C PHE A 100 7.04 12.97 -9.13
N SER A 101 7.99 12.06 -8.89
CA SER A 101 8.25 10.89 -9.74
C SER A 101 7.79 9.56 -9.15
N ALA A 102 7.11 9.56 -7.99
CA ALA A 102 6.70 8.36 -7.26
C ALA A 102 7.82 7.29 -7.17
N SER A 103 9.05 7.71 -6.87
CA SER A 103 10.23 6.84 -6.89
C SER A 103 10.13 5.65 -5.94
N LYS A 104 10.96 4.63 -6.13
CA LYS A 104 11.06 3.48 -5.19
C LYS A 104 11.34 3.94 -3.75
N GLY A 105 12.21 4.93 -3.57
CA GLY A 105 12.52 5.51 -2.25
C GLY A 105 11.33 6.28 -1.64
N TRP A 106 10.53 6.94 -2.47
CA TRP A 106 9.28 7.54 -2.00
C TRP A 106 8.30 6.46 -1.53
N LEU A 107 8.12 5.39 -2.32
CA LEU A 107 7.23 4.28 -1.99
C LEU A 107 7.62 3.63 -0.66
N THR A 108 8.90 3.29 -0.46
CA THR A 108 9.36 2.70 0.82
C THR A 108 9.10 3.63 2.00
N GLY A 109 9.33 4.93 1.84
CA GLY A 109 9.00 5.93 2.85
C GLY A 109 7.51 6.04 3.12
N PHE A 110 6.67 6.03 2.07
CA PHE A 110 5.21 6.11 2.16
C PHE A 110 4.65 4.92 2.93
N LEU A 111 5.08 3.71 2.59
CA LEU A 111 4.67 2.49 3.28
C LEU A 111 5.04 2.54 4.77
N LYS A 112 6.27 2.99 5.08
CA LYS A 112 6.73 3.13 6.48
C LYS A 112 5.90 4.15 7.26
N ARG A 113 5.60 5.32 6.67
CA ARG A 113 4.80 6.39 7.31
C ARG A 113 3.37 5.95 7.61
N ASN A 114 2.78 5.13 6.73
CA ASN A 114 1.40 4.66 6.86
C ASN A 114 1.30 3.29 7.54
N ALA A 115 2.41 2.73 8.05
CA ALA A 115 2.46 1.41 8.66
C ALA A 115 1.83 0.31 7.78
N LEU A 116 2.06 0.41 6.46
CA LEU A 116 1.59 -0.56 5.48
C LEU A 116 2.60 -1.69 5.35
N HIS A 117 2.13 -2.92 5.47
CA HIS A 117 2.92 -4.13 5.38
C HIS A 117 2.50 -4.94 4.16
N ASN A 118 3.50 -5.54 3.50
CA ASN A 118 3.30 -6.34 2.31
C ASN A 118 3.03 -7.79 2.70
N ILE A 119 1.83 -8.29 2.43
CA ILE A 119 1.40 -9.65 2.74
C ILE A 119 1.21 -10.47 1.47
N LYS A 120 1.35 -11.80 1.58
CA LYS A 120 0.96 -12.73 0.53
C LYS A 120 -0.55 -12.96 0.62
N VAL A 121 -1.22 -12.80 -0.52
CA VAL A 121 -2.62 -13.13 -0.72
C VAL A 121 -2.68 -14.64 -0.94
N THR A 122 -3.26 -15.37 0.00
CA THR A 122 -3.45 -16.83 -0.10
C THR A 122 -4.94 -17.06 -0.35
N GLY A 123 -5.32 -17.24 -1.61
CA GLY A 123 -6.72 -17.20 -2.05
C GLY A 123 -7.47 -18.52 -2.06
N GLU A 124 -6.80 -19.68 -2.01
CA GLU A 124 -7.47 -20.95 -2.34
C GLU A 124 -7.95 -21.74 -1.11
N SER A 125 -7.36 -21.52 0.06
CA SER A 125 -7.67 -22.35 1.24
C SER A 125 -8.96 -21.97 1.97
N ALA A 126 -9.50 -20.76 1.75
CA ALA A 126 -10.63 -20.26 2.53
C ALA A 126 -12.01 -20.59 1.93
N THR A 127 -12.04 -21.08 0.68
CA THR A 127 -13.27 -21.43 -0.05
C THR A 127 -13.37 -22.92 -0.38
N ALA A 128 -12.43 -23.73 0.11
CA ALA A 128 -12.51 -25.17 -0.07
C ALA A 128 -13.67 -25.73 0.76
N ASP A 129 -14.59 -26.44 0.10
CA ASP A 129 -15.68 -27.15 0.77
C ASP A 129 -15.12 -28.43 1.41
N GLU A 130 -14.83 -28.36 2.71
CA GLU A 130 -14.33 -29.50 3.48
C GLU A 130 -15.33 -30.67 3.51
N GLY A 131 -16.63 -30.40 3.35
CA GLY A 131 -17.66 -31.42 3.26
C GLY A 131 -17.57 -32.18 1.94
N ALA A 132 -17.54 -31.47 0.81
CA ALA A 132 -17.38 -32.07 -0.50
C ALA A 132 -16.05 -32.84 -0.62
N ALA A 133 -14.96 -32.30 -0.06
CA ALA A 133 -13.65 -32.96 -0.08
C ALA A 133 -13.64 -34.31 0.68
N LYS A 134 -14.47 -34.46 1.73
CA LYS A 134 -14.58 -35.72 2.47
C LYS A 134 -15.40 -36.78 1.73
N ILE A 135 -16.37 -36.36 0.92
CA ILE A 135 -17.27 -37.25 0.17
C ILE A 135 -16.62 -37.72 -1.15
N PHE A 136 -15.80 -36.86 -1.76
CA PHE A 136 -15.18 -37.11 -3.06
C PHE A 136 -14.45 -38.46 -3.21
N PRO A 137 -13.68 -38.99 -2.22
CA PRO A 137 -13.02 -40.29 -2.36
C PRO A 137 -14.00 -41.45 -2.57
N GLU A 138 -15.17 -41.42 -1.90
CA GLU A 138 -16.19 -42.46 -2.05
C GLU A 138 -16.89 -42.38 -3.42
N GLU A 139 -17.16 -41.17 -3.90
CA GLU A 139 -17.72 -40.95 -5.24
C GLU A 139 -16.75 -41.39 -6.35
N LEU A 140 -15.47 -41.06 -6.21
CA LEU A 140 -14.43 -41.47 -7.15
C LEU A 140 -14.30 -42.99 -7.22
N ALA A 141 -14.35 -43.67 -6.07
CA ALA A 141 -14.29 -45.14 -6.02
C ALA A 141 -15.45 -45.79 -6.78
N LYS A 142 -16.68 -45.26 -6.64
CA LYS A 142 -17.85 -45.75 -7.38
C LYS A 142 -17.70 -45.57 -8.90
N ILE A 143 -17.21 -44.41 -9.35
CA ILE A 143 -17.00 -44.15 -10.78
C ILE A 143 -15.97 -45.12 -11.38
N ILE A 144 -14.92 -45.45 -10.61
CA ILE A 144 -13.90 -46.41 -11.04
C ILE A 144 -14.49 -47.82 -11.18
N GLU A 145 -15.30 -48.25 -10.20
CA GLU A 145 -15.94 -49.57 -10.19
C GLU A 145 -17.01 -49.71 -11.29
N ASP A 146 -17.90 -48.72 -11.44
CA ASP A 146 -18.96 -48.74 -12.45
C ASP A 146 -18.42 -48.70 -13.90
N GLY A 147 -17.26 -48.08 -14.10
CA GLY A 147 -16.61 -47.94 -15.40
C GLY A 147 -15.60 -49.03 -15.75
N ASP A 148 -15.34 -49.98 -14.84
CA ASP A 148 -14.30 -51.03 -14.96
C ASP A 148 -12.91 -50.44 -15.34
N TYR A 149 -12.57 -49.28 -14.76
CA TYR A 149 -11.32 -48.59 -15.05
C TYR A 149 -10.15 -49.19 -14.27
N SER A 150 -9.03 -49.45 -14.95
CA SER A 150 -7.79 -49.82 -14.27
C SER A 150 -7.08 -48.59 -13.69
N ALA A 151 -6.22 -48.79 -12.68
CA ALA A 151 -5.44 -47.70 -12.10
C ALA A 151 -4.59 -46.94 -13.15
N ASP A 152 -4.12 -47.63 -14.20
CA ASP A 152 -3.34 -47.03 -15.29
C ASP A 152 -4.17 -46.11 -16.20
N GLN A 153 -5.50 -46.19 -16.12
CA GLN A 153 -6.44 -45.35 -16.88
C GLN A 153 -6.93 -44.14 -16.07
N VAL A 154 -6.56 -44.05 -14.78
CA VAL A 154 -6.91 -42.92 -13.91
C VAL A 154 -5.80 -41.89 -13.97
N PHE A 155 -6.05 -40.80 -14.70
CA PHE A 155 -5.10 -39.70 -14.84
C PHE A 155 -5.47 -38.56 -13.90
N ASN A 156 -4.48 -38.06 -13.15
CA ASN A 156 -4.63 -36.79 -12.45
C ASN A 156 -4.50 -35.65 -13.46
N ALA A 157 -5.56 -34.85 -13.62
CA ALA A 157 -5.52 -33.59 -14.34
C ALA A 157 -5.57 -32.46 -13.31
N ASP A 158 -4.41 -31.92 -12.95
CA ASP A 158 -4.36 -30.71 -12.14
C ASP A 158 -4.60 -29.48 -13.03
N GLU A 159 -5.13 -28.42 -12.42
CA GLU A 159 -5.56 -27.22 -13.14
C GLU A 159 -4.36 -26.53 -13.81
N THR A 160 -4.32 -26.57 -15.15
CA THR A 160 -3.32 -25.82 -15.91
C THR A 160 -3.75 -24.36 -15.96
N GLY A 161 -3.32 -23.57 -14.97
CA GLY A 161 -3.75 -22.18 -14.81
C GLY A 161 -3.38 -21.27 -15.99
N LEU A 162 -4.37 -20.60 -16.58
CA LEU A 162 -4.18 -19.56 -17.60
C LEU A 162 -3.84 -18.21 -16.94
N TYR A 163 -2.65 -17.68 -17.18
CA TYR A 163 -2.15 -16.44 -16.57
C TYR A 163 -2.56 -15.17 -17.34
N TRP A 164 -3.85 -15.00 -17.65
CA TRP A 164 -4.35 -13.78 -18.29
C TRP A 164 -4.92 -12.80 -17.26
N LYS A 165 -4.40 -11.55 -17.22
CA LYS A 165 -4.81 -10.51 -16.25
C LYS A 165 -4.80 -10.97 -14.78
N LYS A 166 -3.85 -11.83 -14.42
CA LYS A 166 -3.72 -12.36 -13.06
C LYS A 166 -3.51 -11.22 -12.06
N LEU A 167 -4.31 -11.22 -10.99
CA LEU A 167 -4.17 -10.29 -9.89
C LEU A 167 -2.83 -10.51 -9.16
N PRO A 168 -2.24 -9.45 -8.56
CA PRO A 168 -1.04 -9.60 -7.75
C PRO A 168 -1.27 -10.61 -6.62
N ASN A 169 -0.29 -11.47 -6.37
CA ASN A 169 -0.31 -12.43 -5.26
C ASN A 169 0.07 -11.80 -3.91
N ARG A 170 0.29 -10.48 -3.88
CA ARG A 170 0.71 -9.73 -2.69
C ARG A 170 0.00 -8.39 -2.66
N THR A 171 -0.37 -7.95 -1.46
CA THR A 171 -1.05 -6.67 -1.24
C THR A 171 -0.46 -5.92 -0.05
N TYR A 172 -0.78 -4.63 0.07
CA TYR A 172 -0.39 -3.79 1.20
C TYR A 172 -1.58 -3.55 2.12
N ILE A 173 -1.43 -3.89 3.39
CA ILE A 173 -2.45 -3.70 4.43
C ILE A 173 -1.87 -2.98 5.64
N THR A 174 -2.70 -2.27 6.39
CA THR A 174 -2.33 -1.74 7.71
C THR A 174 -2.31 -2.87 8.73
N LYS A 175 -1.54 -2.73 9.83
CA LYS A 175 -1.41 -3.77 10.88
C LYS A 175 -2.73 -4.26 11.48
N ASN A 176 -3.79 -3.45 11.43
CA ASN A 176 -5.07 -3.76 12.06
C ASN A 176 -6.06 -4.41 11.08
N CYS A 177 -5.74 -4.47 9.79
CA CYS A 177 -6.58 -5.09 8.78
C CYS A 177 -6.18 -6.56 8.62
N LYS A 178 -7.17 -7.46 8.64
CA LYS A 178 -6.97 -8.86 8.26
C LYS A 178 -7.39 -9.06 6.81
N TRP A 179 -6.61 -9.82 6.06
CA TRP A 179 -6.97 -10.29 4.74
C TRP A 179 -7.59 -11.67 4.92
N THR A 180 -8.91 -11.70 5.18
CA THR A 180 -9.76 -12.88 5.44
C THR A 180 -11.07 -12.69 4.73
#